data_AF-A0A7D9EFE0-F1
#
_entry.id   AF-A0A7D9EFE0-F1
#
_cell.length_a   1.000
_cell.length_b   1.000
_cell.length_c   1.000
_cell.angle_alpha   90.00
_cell.angle_beta   90.00
_cell.angle_gamma   90.00
#
_symmetry.space_group_name_H-M   'P 1'
#
loop_
_entity.id
_entity.type
_entity.pdbx_description
1 polymer ?
#
loop_
_entity_poly.entity_id
_entity_poly.type
_entity_poly.pdbx_seq_one_letter_code
_entity_poly.pdbx_strand_id
1 'polypeptide(L)'
;PFRGRRVACWVVDVLMNRFQRVKLSNVYSDWERVPSGVPQGTKLGPWIFLLMINDLRLDGTNTWKYVDDTSTSEIIQKGTDSNIQLSSSELQEWSLQNRFQLNSSKCKELRIDFKREKQQFNPVMVNDQPVEVVKHAKLLGLTISSSLKWNMHIEDTIKKANKRLYCLVQLKRAKVPEKEIVQFYCTCIRPVLEYAAPVFHHSLPQYLADDLERVQQRSLGIIFKCEKYNKCLEYSGLETLVNRRQMLCLKLFDSITSNSDHKLYKLLPPKKKQTYNLRHKRSFSSLLARTKRFKNTFIPHMLNS
;
A
#
# COMPACT_ATOMS: atom_id res chain seq x y z
N PRO A 1 -16.56 25.77 25.75
CA PRO A 1 -17.36 24.69 26.38
C PRO A 1 -18.65 24.30 25.62
N PHE A 2 -19.47 25.26 25.17
CA PHE A 2 -20.82 24.98 24.61
C PHE A 2 -20.87 24.40 23.18
N ARG A 3 -19.88 24.67 22.31
CA ARG A 3 -19.87 24.15 20.93
C ARG A 3 -19.61 22.65 20.85
N GLY A 4 -18.74 22.10 21.72
CA GLY A 4 -18.40 20.67 21.73
C GLY A 4 -19.58 19.77 22.12
N ARG A 5 -20.41 20.20 23.09
CA ARG A 5 -21.63 19.48 23.48
C ARG A 5 -22.63 19.33 22.33
N ARG A 6 -22.82 20.39 21.52
CA ARG A 6 -23.75 20.34 20.37
C ARG A 6 -23.30 19.36 19.30
N VAL A 7 -22.00 19.31 19.01
CA VAL A 7 -21.44 18.36 18.04
C VAL A 7 -21.59 16.92 18.55
N ALA A 8 -21.30 16.66 19.82
CA ALA A 8 -21.48 15.34 20.41
C ALA A 8 -22.95 14.88 20.36
N CYS A 9 -23.90 15.73 20.73
CA CYS A 9 -25.33 15.42 20.63
C CYS A 9 -25.76 15.11 19.19
N TRP A 10 -25.26 15.87 18.21
CA TRP A 10 -25.55 15.59 16.80
C TRP A 10 -24.94 14.27 16.32
N VAL A 11 -23.72 13.93 16.73
CA VAL A 11 -23.11 12.61 16.40
C VAL A 11 -23.93 11.47 17.02
N VAL A 12 -24.39 11.64 18.26
CA VAL A 12 -25.26 10.67 18.93
C VAL A 12 -26.57 10.49 18.16
N ASP A 13 -27.22 11.60 17.78
CA ASP A 13 -28.45 11.59 16.99
C ASP A 13 -28.27 10.89 15.63
N VAL A 14 -27.14 11.14 14.95
CA VAL A 14 -26.78 10.46 13.69
C VAL A 14 -26.63 8.95 13.87
N LEU A 15 -26.22 8.45 15.03
CA LEU A 15 -25.93 7.03 15.25
C LEU A 15 -27.11 6.26 15.87
N MET A 16 -27.96 6.92 16.66
CA MET A 16 -29.06 6.31 17.39
C MET A 16 -30.33 6.15 16.54
N ASN A 17 -31.17 5.16 16.91
CA ASN A 17 -32.52 4.94 16.35
C ASN A 17 -32.61 4.97 14.81
N ARG A 18 -31.54 4.48 14.15
CA ARG A 18 -31.48 4.44 12.70
C ARG A 18 -32.32 3.31 12.12
N PHE A 19 -32.88 3.59 10.95
CA PHE A 19 -33.55 2.63 10.09
C PHE A 19 -32.99 2.73 8.67
N GLN A 20 -32.98 1.62 7.94
CA GLN A 20 -32.57 1.54 6.55
C GLN A 20 -33.63 0.81 5.72
N ARG A 21 -33.68 1.10 4.42
CA ARG A 21 -34.47 0.34 3.44
C ARG A 21 -33.81 0.42 2.08
N VAL A 22 -34.10 -0.53 1.20
CA VAL A 22 -33.58 -0.55 -0.17
C VAL A 22 -34.62 0.08 -1.11
N LYS A 23 -34.18 0.96 -1.99
CA LYS A 23 -34.98 1.49 -3.11
C LYS A 23 -34.45 0.90 -4.41
N LEU A 24 -35.29 0.17 -5.14
CA LEU A 24 -34.99 -0.31 -6.49
C LEU A 24 -36.00 0.31 -7.45
N SER A 25 -35.53 1.22 -8.31
CA SER A 25 -36.39 2.04 -9.16
C SER A 25 -37.45 2.79 -8.34
N ASN A 26 -38.73 2.45 -8.47
CA ASN A 26 -39.83 3.06 -7.73
C ASN A 26 -40.38 2.18 -6.59
N VAL A 27 -39.75 1.03 -6.33
CA VAL A 27 -40.16 0.10 -5.28
C VAL A 27 -39.24 0.26 -4.06
N TYR A 28 -39.84 0.22 -2.88
CA TYR A 28 -39.16 0.33 -1.59
C TYR A 28 -39.37 -0.97 -0.81
N SER A 29 -38.32 -1.45 -0.14
CA SER A 29 -38.46 -2.48 0.90
C SER A 29 -39.05 -1.87 2.18
N ASP A 30 -39.42 -2.76 3.10
CA ASP A 30 -39.73 -2.37 4.48
C ASP A 30 -38.52 -1.74 5.18
N TRP A 31 -38.81 -0.98 6.23
CA TRP A 31 -37.81 -0.38 7.08
C TRP A 31 -37.22 -1.41 8.04
N GLU A 32 -35.90 -1.52 8.04
CA GLU A 32 -35.13 -2.37 8.94
C GLU A 32 -34.33 -1.52 9.92
N ARG A 33 -34.29 -1.91 11.19
CA ARG A 33 -33.55 -1.19 12.22
C ARG A 33 -32.05 -1.43 12.06
N VAL A 34 -31.24 -0.38 12.26
CA VAL A 34 -29.76 -0.47 12.21
C VAL A 34 -29.18 -0.22 13.60
N PRO A 35 -28.96 -1.28 14.39
CA PRO A 35 -28.57 -1.14 15.81
C PRO A 35 -27.12 -0.71 16.01
N SER A 36 -26.24 -0.92 15.02
CA SER A 36 -24.81 -0.67 15.14
C SER A 36 -24.18 -0.28 13.80
N GLY A 37 -22.91 0.10 13.84
CA GLY A 37 -22.14 0.50 12.67
C GLY A 37 -22.35 1.95 12.27
N VAL A 38 -21.49 2.42 11.37
CA VAL A 38 -21.49 3.79 10.90
C VAL A 38 -22.04 3.83 9.48
N PRO A 39 -22.95 4.77 9.12
CA PRO A 39 -23.56 4.76 7.80
C PRO A 39 -22.50 4.94 6.69
N GLN A 40 -22.39 3.92 5.83
CA GLN A 40 -21.46 3.90 4.71
C GLN A 40 -21.85 4.96 3.68
N GLY A 41 -20.86 5.59 3.05
CA GLY A 41 -21.07 6.67 2.08
C GLY A 41 -21.25 8.06 2.72
N THR A 42 -21.28 8.17 4.05
CA THR A 42 -21.25 9.47 4.73
C THR A 42 -19.83 10.03 4.83
N LYS A 43 -19.68 11.36 4.76
CA LYS A 43 -18.39 12.05 4.96
C LYS A 43 -17.83 11.87 6.37
N LEU A 44 -18.72 11.74 7.36
CA LEU A 44 -18.37 11.59 8.77
C LEU A 44 -18.00 10.15 9.13
N GLY A 45 -18.48 9.17 8.35
CA GLY A 45 -18.37 7.78 8.73
C GLY A 45 -16.94 7.30 8.99
N PRO A 46 -15.98 7.60 8.10
CA PRO A 46 -14.57 7.30 8.33
C PRO A 46 -13.99 7.93 9.60
N TRP A 47 -14.40 9.16 9.95
CA TRP A 47 -13.92 9.84 11.15
C TRP A 47 -14.42 9.17 12.42
N ILE A 48 -15.70 8.78 12.48
CA ILE A 48 -16.25 8.05 13.63
C ILE A 48 -15.55 6.71 13.78
N PHE A 49 -15.35 5.98 12.68
CA PHE A 49 -14.62 4.72 12.71
C PHE A 49 -13.18 4.91 13.23
N LEU A 50 -12.47 5.93 12.74
CA LEU A 50 -11.13 6.25 13.22
C LEU A 50 -11.12 6.56 14.71
N LEU A 51 -12.09 7.33 15.22
CA LEU A 51 -12.21 7.61 16.65
C LEU A 51 -12.40 6.33 17.48
N MET A 52 -13.16 5.35 16.96
CA MET A 52 -13.40 4.08 17.64
C MET A 52 -12.17 3.17 17.72
N ILE A 53 -11.27 3.22 16.72
CA ILE A 53 -10.11 2.30 16.65
C ILE A 53 -8.78 2.98 17.03
N ASN A 54 -8.77 4.29 17.28
CA ASN A 54 -7.52 5.05 17.42
C ASN A 54 -6.72 4.65 18.66
N ASP A 55 -7.39 4.27 19.74
CA ASP A 55 -6.84 3.85 21.03
C ASP A 55 -6.31 2.40 21.02
N LEU A 56 -6.65 1.58 20.02
CA LEU A 56 -5.99 0.29 19.79
C LEU A 56 -4.49 0.49 19.62
N ARG A 57 -3.72 0.10 20.64
CA ARG A 57 -2.26 0.14 20.68
C ARG A 57 -1.78 -1.20 21.22
N LEU A 58 -0.83 -1.79 20.51
CA LEU A 58 -0.19 -3.04 20.91
C LEU A 58 1.21 -2.68 21.38
N ASP A 59 1.55 -3.09 22.60
CA ASP A 59 2.86 -2.78 23.17
C ASP A 59 3.91 -3.77 22.67
N GLY A 60 5.18 -3.33 22.67
CA GLY A 60 6.31 -4.20 22.30
C GLY A 60 6.43 -4.58 20.82
N THR A 61 5.49 -4.19 19.96
CA THR A 61 5.53 -4.50 18.51
C THR A 61 5.40 -3.26 17.63
N ASN A 62 5.93 -3.36 16.40
CA ASN A 62 5.70 -2.31 15.41
C ASN A 62 4.33 -2.54 14.78
N THR A 63 3.39 -1.64 15.08
CA THR A 63 2.00 -1.72 14.60
C THR A 63 1.67 -0.57 13.64
N TRP A 64 1.02 -0.90 12.52
CA TRP A 64 0.49 0.04 11.54
C TRP A 64 -1.00 -0.22 11.31
N LYS A 65 -1.78 0.85 11.26
CA LYS A 65 -3.23 0.81 11.03
C LYS A 65 -3.58 1.56 9.74
N TYR A 66 -4.47 0.99 8.94
CA TYR A 66 -5.09 1.64 7.80
C TYR A 66 -6.57 1.31 7.77
N VAL A 67 -7.39 2.22 8.28
CA VAL A 67 -8.81 1.96 8.54
C VAL A 67 -8.93 0.69 9.40
N ASP A 68 -9.56 -0.37 8.91
CA ASP A 68 -9.76 -1.64 9.60
C ASP A 68 -8.55 -2.59 9.51
N ASP A 69 -7.66 -2.39 8.52
CA ASP A 69 -6.45 -3.20 8.37
C ASP A 69 -5.43 -2.82 9.47
N THR A 70 -5.15 -3.75 10.37
CA THR A 70 -4.08 -3.62 11.37
C THR A 70 -2.99 -4.65 11.10
N SER A 71 -1.76 -4.21 10.95
CA SER A 71 -0.58 -5.06 10.76
C SER A 71 0.39 -4.84 11.90
N THR A 72 0.84 -5.92 12.53
CA THR A 72 1.88 -5.91 13.56
C THR A 72 3.08 -6.72 13.09
N SER A 73 4.28 -6.36 13.55
CA SER A 73 5.51 -7.09 13.28
C SER A 73 6.46 -7.10 14.47
N GLU A 74 7.21 -8.19 14.55
CA GLU A 74 8.25 -8.44 15.53
C GLU A 74 9.57 -8.80 14.81
N ILE A 75 10.71 -8.41 15.39
CA ILE A 75 12.03 -8.88 14.97
C ILE A 75 12.52 -9.90 16.00
N ILE A 76 12.61 -11.16 15.59
CA ILE A 76 13.01 -12.27 16.46
C ILE A 76 14.52 -12.50 16.34
N GLN A 77 15.21 -12.49 17.48
CA GLN A 77 16.65 -12.79 17.53
C GLN A 77 16.89 -14.29 17.36
N LYS A 78 18.11 -14.69 17.00
CA LYS A 78 18.42 -16.11 16.83
C LYS A 78 18.35 -16.82 18.20
N GLY A 79 17.56 -17.88 18.30
CA GLY A 79 17.46 -18.69 19.51
C GLY A 79 16.52 -18.12 20.57
N THR A 80 15.75 -17.08 20.25
CA THR A 80 14.69 -16.54 21.13
C THR A 80 13.33 -16.92 20.59
N ASP A 81 12.34 -17.02 21.46
CA ASP A 81 10.94 -17.23 21.05
C ASP A 81 10.30 -15.95 20.51
N SER A 82 9.14 -16.13 19.87
CA SER A 82 8.32 -15.02 19.36
C SER A 82 7.31 -14.57 20.41
N ASN A 83 7.18 -13.27 20.59
CA ASN A 83 6.18 -12.64 21.46
C ASN A 83 4.92 -12.21 20.69
N ILE A 84 4.84 -12.46 19.38
CA ILE A 84 3.71 -12.04 18.55
C ILE A 84 2.36 -12.57 19.04
N GLN A 85 2.35 -13.71 19.74
CA GLN A 85 1.15 -14.25 20.36
C GLN A 85 0.60 -13.33 21.46
N LEU A 86 1.47 -12.65 22.23
CA LEU A 86 1.04 -11.69 23.24
C LEU A 86 0.28 -10.53 22.60
N SER A 87 0.84 -9.94 21.53
CA SER A 87 0.16 -8.87 20.79
C SER A 87 -1.13 -9.35 20.10
N SER A 88 -1.18 -10.62 19.66
CA SER A 88 -2.42 -11.22 19.14
C SER A 88 -3.49 -11.33 20.23
N SER A 89 -3.10 -11.74 21.44
CA SER A 89 -4.01 -11.85 22.59
C SER A 89 -4.49 -10.48 23.07
N GLU A 90 -3.61 -9.47 23.13
CA GLU A 90 -3.98 -8.07 23.42
C GLU A 90 -4.97 -7.52 22.40
N LEU A 91 -4.76 -7.79 21.11
CA LEU A 91 -5.67 -7.39 20.04
C LEU A 91 -7.05 -8.04 20.20
N GLN A 92 -7.10 -9.32 20.58
CA GLN A 92 -8.35 -10.06 20.81
C GLN A 92 -9.11 -9.49 22.01
N GLU A 93 -8.41 -9.26 23.13
CA GLU A 93 -9.01 -8.68 24.33
C GLU A 93 -9.55 -7.28 24.05
N TRP A 94 -8.76 -6.40 23.42
CA TRP A 94 -9.21 -5.07 23.03
C TRP A 94 -10.42 -5.13 22.10
N SER A 95 -10.43 -6.06 21.14
CA SER A 95 -11.54 -6.24 20.21
C SER A 95 -12.81 -6.68 20.94
N LEU A 96 -12.70 -7.61 21.89
CA LEU A 96 -13.83 -8.08 22.70
C LEU A 96 -14.42 -6.94 23.54
N GLN A 97 -13.56 -6.18 24.24
CA GLN A 97 -13.96 -5.02 25.05
C GLN A 97 -14.67 -3.94 24.22
N ASN A 98 -14.19 -3.69 23.01
CA ASN A 98 -14.74 -2.68 22.10
C ASN A 98 -15.81 -3.22 21.14
N ARG A 99 -16.24 -4.48 21.31
CA ARG A 99 -17.26 -5.15 20.49
C ARG A 99 -16.93 -5.21 19.00
N PHE A 100 -15.64 -5.28 18.67
CA PHE A 100 -15.14 -5.58 17.34
C PHE A 100 -15.01 -7.09 17.15
N GLN A 101 -15.34 -7.57 15.95
CA GLN A 101 -15.16 -8.97 15.58
C GLN A 101 -13.93 -9.09 14.69
N LEU A 102 -12.89 -9.77 15.18
CA LEU A 102 -11.72 -10.11 14.38
C LEU A 102 -12.08 -11.17 13.33
N ASN A 103 -11.64 -10.94 12.10
CA ASN A 103 -11.81 -11.91 11.02
C ASN A 103 -10.56 -12.78 10.92
N SER A 104 -10.50 -13.84 11.73
CA SER A 104 -9.39 -14.81 11.75
C SER A 104 -9.06 -15.39 10.37
N SER A 105 -10.07 -15.59 9.51
CA SER A 105 -9.85 -16.12 8.15
C SER A 105 -9.06 -15.17 7.25
N LYS A 106 -9.12 -13.86 7.53
CA LYS A 106 -8.35 -12.82 6.81
C LYS A 106 -6.99 -12.56 7.45
N CYS A 107 -6.78 -12.91 8.71
CA CYS A 107 -5.47 -12.82 9.35
C CYS A 107 -4.50 -13.80 8.67
N LYS A 108 -3.32 -13.29 8.29
CA LYS A 108 -2.25 -14.08 7.67
C LYS A 108 -0.92 -13.74 8.34
N GLU A 109 -0.08 -14.74 8.51
CA GLU A 109 1.27 -14.57 9.03
C GLU A 109 2.29 -14.65 7.89
N LEU A 110 3.15 -13.64 7.76
CA LEU A 110 4.25 -13.65 6.80
C LEU A 110 5.59 -13.72 7.53
N ARG A 111 6.23 -14.90 7.51
CA ARG A 111 7.55 -15.10 8.11
C ARG A 111 8.66 -14.78 7.10
N ILE A 112 9.51 -13.80 7.42
CA ILE A 112 10.67 -13.42 6.61
C ILE A 112 11.95 -13.87 7.32
N ASP A 113 12.53 -14.98 6.87
CA ASP A 113 13.80 -15.52 7.40
C ASP A 113 14.69 -16.00 6.25
N PHE A 114 15.96 -15.56 6.27
CA PHE A 114 16.99 -15.88 5.28
C PHE A 114 18.10 -16.77 5.84
N LYS A 115 17.99 -17.22 7.09
CA LYS A 115 18.90 -18.22 7.66
C LYS A 115 18.77 -19.54 6.91
N ARG A 116 19.87 -20.30 6.85
CA ARG A 116 19.88 -21.65 6.26
C ARG A 116 19.04 -22.62 7.09
N GLU A 117 19.26 -22.58 8.40
CA GLU A 117 18.47 -23.30 9.39
C GLU A 117 17.39 -22.37 9.92
N LYS A 118 16.13 -22.78 9.71
CA LYS A 118 14.97 -22.01 10.14
C LYS A 118 14.53 -22.47 11.51
N GLN A 119 14.34 -21.52 12.41
CA GLN A 119 13.70 -21.79 13.69
C GLN A 119 12.22 -22.08 13.46
N GLN A 120 11.70 -23.09 14.15
CA GLN A 120 10.27 -23.39 14.16
C GLN A 120 9.61 -22.55 15.24
N PHE A 121 8.42 -22.03 14.93
CA PHE A 121 7.60 -21.27 15.86
C PHE A 121 6.23 -21.90 15.91
N ASN A 122 5.64 -21.91 17.12
CA ASN A 122 4.25 -22.30 17.31
C ASN A 122 3.34 -21.43 16.43
N PRO A 123 2.22 -21.96 15.92
CA PRO A 123 1.24 -21.17 15.20
C PRO A 123 0.70 -20.04 16.09
N VAL A 124 0.56 -18.85 15.51
CA VAL A 124 -0.15 -17.75 16.17
C VAL A 124 -1.65 -18.08 16.16
N MET A 125 -2.30 -17.94 17.31
CA MET A 125 -3.72 -18.21 17.49
C MET A 125 -4.52 -16.90 17.55
N VAL A 126 -5.62 -16.86 16.80
CA VAL A 126 -6.64 -15.79 16.82
C VAL A 126 -8.02 -16.44 16.88
N ASN A 127 -8.81 -16.15 17.92
CA ASN A 127 -10.10 -16.78 18.21
C ASN A 127 -10.01 -18.32 18.19
N ASP A 128 -8.99 -18.87 18.86
CA ASP A 128 -8.69 -20.31 18.91
C ASP A 128 -8.46 -20.97 17.54
N GLN A 129 -8.20 -20.19 16.50
CA GLN A 129 -7.85 -20.68 15.17
C GLN A 129 -6.40 -20.32 14.82
N PRO A 130 -5.61 -21.27 14.29
CA PRO A 130 -4.25 -20.98 13.85
C PRO A 130 -4.27 -20.04 12.65
N VAL A 131 -3.50 -18.96 12.73
CA VAL A 131 -3.29 -18.02 11.63
C VAL A 131 -2.48 -18.73 10.54
N GLU A 132 -2.98 -18.66 9.30
CA GLU A 132 -2.31 -19.26 8.15
C GLU A 132 -0.96 -18.58 7.88
N VAL A 133 0.12 -19.37 7.88
CA VAL A 133 1.45 -18.92 7.45
C VAL A 133 1.52 -18.94 5.92
N VAL A 134 1.66 -17.77 5.32
CA VAL A 134 1.68 -17.61 3.86
C VAL A 134 3.08 -17.29 3.33
N LYS A 135 3.32 -17.61 2.06
CA LYS A 135 4.53 -17.17 1.33
C LYS A 135 4.39 -15.75 0.76
N HIS A 136 3.16 -15.29 0.60
CA HIS A 136 2.83 -14.00 0.01
C HIS A 136 1.66 -13.39 0.77
N ALA A 137 1.79 -12.16 1.25
CA ALA A 137 0.73 -11.41 1.90
C ALA A 137 0.44 -10.13 1.13
N LYS A 138 -0.84 -9.77 1.00
CA LYS A 138 -1.24 -8.51 0.38
C LYS A 138 -1.41 -7.45 1.47
N LEU A 139 -0.68 -6.35 1.35
CA LEU A 139 -0.74 -5.21 2.26
C LEU A 139 -1.04 -3.96 1.43
N LEU A 140 -2.22 -3.35 1.61
CA LEU A 140 -2.65 -2.14 0.91
C LEU A 140 -2.43 -2.21 -0.61
N GLY A 141 -2.71 -3.37 -1.23
CA GLY A 141 -2.57 -3.56 -2.68
C GLY A 141 -1.17 -3.98 -3.18
N LEU A 142 -0.15 -3.96 -2.32
CA LEU A 142 1.18 -4.55 -2.58
C LEU A 142 1.21 -6.02 -2.16
N THR A 143 1.86 -6.88 -2.95
CA THR A 143 2.05 -8.30 -2.58
C THR A 143 3.49 -8.47 -2.09
N ILE A 144 3.67 -8.72 -0.79
CA ILE A 144 4.98 -8.92 -0.16
C ILE A 144 5.26 -10.43 -0.07
N SER A 145 6.40 -10.87 -0.59
CA SER A 145 6.87 -12.25 -0.48
C SER A 145 7.74 -12.45 0.76
N SER A 146 7.69 -13.63 1.37
CA SER A 146 8.63 -14.04 2.43
C SER A 146 10.09 -14.03 1.97
N SER A 147 10.30 -14.18 0.65
CA SER A 147 11.62 -14.07 0.02
C SER A 147 12.06 -12.63 -0.30
N LEU A 148 11.17 -11.65 -0.11
CA LEU A 148 11.29 -10.26 -0.52
C LEU A 148 11.60 -10.08 -2.02
N LYS A 149 11.16 -11.03 -2.86
CA LYS A 149 11.14 -10.90 -4.32
C LYS A 149 9.81 -10.29 -4.80
N TRP A 150 9.86 -9.63 -5.94
CA TRP A 150 8.72 -8.88 -6.49
C TRP A 150 7.94 -9.59 -7.59
N ASN A 151 8.33 -10.82 -7.96
CA ASN A 151 7.71 -11.58 -9.06
C ASN A 151 6.18 -11.63 -8.95
N MET A 152 5.65 -12.10 -7.82
CA MET A 152 4.20 -12.19 -7.61
C MET A 152 3.50 -10.83 -7.68
N HIS A 153 4.13 -9.78 -7.12
CA HIS A 153 3.56 -8.43 -7.18
C HIS A 153 3.47 -7.93 -8.62
N ILE A 154 4.54 -8.09 -9.41
CA ILE A 154 4.56 -7.67 -10.81
C ILE A 154 3.59 -8.48 -11.65
N GLU A 155 3.50 -9.79 -11.43
CA GLU A 155 2.53 -10.64 -12.10
C GLU A 155 1.08 -10.19 -11.84
N ASP A 156 0.72 -9.94 -10.57
CA ASP A 156 -0.59 -9.42 -10.19
C ASP A 156 -0.89 -8.05 -10.81
N THR A 157 0.11 -7.17 -10.81
CA THR A 157 0.03 -5.81 -11.39
C THR A 157 -0.19 -5.87 -12.89
N ILE A 158 0.55 -6.72 -13.61
CA ILE A 158 0.39 -6.94 -15.05
C ILE A 158 -0.97 -7.56 -15.35
N LYS A 159 -1.43 -8.57 -14.59
CA LYS A 159 -2.77 -9.15 -14.74
C LYS A 159 -3.87 -8.09 -14.61
N LYS A 160 -3.77 -7.20 -13.61
CA LYS A 160 -4.73 -6.10 -13.42
C LYS A 160 -4.69 -5.09 -14.57
N ALA A 161 -3.51 -4.73 -15.06
CA ALA A 161 -3.35 -3.82 -16.19
C ALA A 161 -3.86 -4.43 -17.50
N ASN A 162 -3.56 -5.69 -17.77
CA ASN A 162 -3.98 -6.42 -18.98
C ASN A 162 -5.51 -6.49 -19.11
N LYS A 163 -6.24 -6.65 -18.01
CA LYS A 163 -7.72 -6.62 -18.00
C LYS A 163 -8.29 -5.30 -18.57
N ARG A 164 -7.51 -4.21 -18.53
CA ARG A 164 -7.91 -2.88 -19.01
C ARG A 164 -7.49 -2.60 -20.46
N LEU A 165 -6.63 -3.43 -21.05
CA LEU A 165 -6.17 -3.25 -22.44
C LEU A 165 -7.29 -3.43 -23.46
N TYR A 166 -8.29 -4.27 -23.17
CA TYR A 166 -9.45 -4.44 -24.04
C TYR A 166 -10.19 -3.11 -24.27
N CYS A 167 -10.23 -2.22 -23.26
CA CYS A 167 -10.81 -0.89 -23.42
C CYS A 167 -10.07 -0.06 -24.47
N LEU A 168 -8.72 -0.14 -24.55
CA LEU A 168 -7.96 0.53 -25.61
C LEU A 168 -8.37 0.04 -27.00
N VAL A 169 -8.58 -1.28 -27.15
CA VAL A 169 -9.05 -1.87 -28.41
C VAL A 169 -10.44 -1.35 -28.77
N GLN A 170 -11.36 -1.29 -27.80
CA GLN A 170 -12.71 -0.77 -28.04
C GLN A 170 -12.70 0.72 -28.41
N LEU A 171 -11.95 1.55 -27.70
CA LEU A 171 -11.81 2.97 -28.01
C LEU A 171 -11.23 3.19 -29.41
N LYS A 172 -10.21 2.40 -29.79
CA LYS A 172 -9.64 2.48 -31.15
C LYS A 172 -10.64 2.05 -32.21
N ARG A 173 -11.43 0.99 -31.98
CA ARG A 173 -12.51 0.55 -32.89
C ARG A 173 -13.60 1.60 -33.03
N ALA A 174 -13.92 2.30 -31.95
CA ALA A 174 -14.84 3.43 -31.94
C ALA A 174 -14.25 4.71 -32.59
N LYS A 175 -13.05 4.65 -33.16
CA LYS A 175 -12.35 5.76 -33.83
C LYS A 175 -12.12 6.97 -32.91
N VAL A 176 -11.98 6.74 -31.60
CA VAL A 176 -11.61 7.79 -30.63
C VAL A 176 -10.21 8.34 -31.01
N PRO A 177 -10.00 9.67 -30.96
CA PRO A 177 -8.71 10.27 -31.26
C PRO A 177 -7.57 9.68 -30.41
N GLU A 178 -6.41 9.43 -31.03
CA GLU A 178 -5.29 8.75 -30.37
C GLU A 178 -4.85 9.45 -29.08
N LYS A 179 -4.86 10.78 -29.06
CA LYS A 179 -4.57 11.60 -27.88
C LYS A 179 -5.48 11.26 -26.68
N GLU A 180 -6.77 11.05 -26.93
CA GLU A 180 -7.73 10.68 -25.88
C GLU A 180 -7.52 9.23 -25.40
N ILE A 181 -7.14 8.32 -26.31
CA ILE A 181 -6.80 6.95 -25.93
C ILE A 181 -5.50 6.91 -25.10
N VAL A 182 -4.51 7.74 -25.44
CA VAL A 182 -3.29 7.94 -24.62
C VAL A 182 -3.66 8.48 -23.24
N GLN A 183 -4.59 9.44 -23.17
CA GLN A 183 -5.08 9.96 -21.89
C GLN A 183 -5.74 8.85 -21.06
N PHE A 184 -6.60 8.01 -21.67
CA PHE A 184 -7.19 6.85 -21.01
C PHE A 184 -6.11 5.89 -20.47
N TYR A 185 -5.07 5.59 -21.27
CA TYR A 185 -3.93 4.81 -20.79
C TYR A 185 -3.29 5.43 -19.55
N CYS A 186 -3.04 6.75 -19.59
CA CYS A 186 -2.42 7.50 -18.50
C CYS A 186 -3.24 7.54 -17.22
N THR A 187 -4.58 7.53 -17.31
CA THR A 187 -5.48 7.63 -16.16
C THR A 187 -5.94 6.27 -15.64
N CYS A 188 -6.05 5.27 -16.50
CA CYS A 188 -6.69 4.00 -16.16
C CYS A 188 -5.73 2.81 -16.17
N ILE A 189 -4.61 2.84 -16.90
CA ILE A 189 -3.72 1.67 -17.01
C ILE A 189 -2.40 1.94 -16.29
N ARG A 190 -1.71 3.03 -16.67
CA ARG A 190 -0.40 3.40 -16.12
C ARG A 190 -0.37 3.48 -14.58
N PRO A 191 -1.39 4.04 -13.88
CA PRO A 191 -1.37 4.10 -12.42
C PRO A 191 -1.37 2.73 -11.75
N VAL A 192 -1.87 1.69 -12.41
CA VAL A 192 -1.80 0.31 -11.91
C VAL A 192 -0.35 -0.18 -11.91
N LEU A 193 0.39 0.12 -12.98
CA LEU A 193 1.79 -0.30 -13.18
C LEU A 193 2.77 0.46 -12.29
N GLU A 194 2.40 1.67 -11.86
CA GLU A 194 3.22 2.57 -11.05
C GLU A 194 2.83 2.59 -9.56
N TYR A 195 1.75 1.90 -9.18
CA TYR A 195 1.24 1.91 -7.82
C TYR A 195 2.30 1.46 -6.83
N ALA A 196 2.60 2.32 -5.84
CA ALA A 196 3.62 2.09 -4.82
C ALA A 196 5.03 1.78 -5.36
N ALA A 197 5.36 2.28 -6.56
CA ALA A 197 6.69 2.17 -7.17
C ALA A 197 7.87 2.46 -6.24
N PRO A 198 7.83 3.48 -5.34
CA PRO A 198 8.93 3.74 -4.41
C PRO A 198 9.33 2.53 -3.55
N VAL A 199 8.40 1.62 -3.25
CA VAL A 199 8.68 0.46 -2.41
C VAL A 199 9.54 -0.58 -3.12
N PHE A 200 9.32 -0.79 -4.42
CA PHE A 200 9.93 -1.91 -5.15
C PHE A 200 10.94 -1.49 -6.22
N HIS A 201 10.86 -0.28 -6.77
CA HIS A 201 11.56 0.12 -8.00
C HIS A 201 13.06 -0.20 -8.01
N HIS A 202 13.81 0.22 -6.99
CA HIS A 202 15.27 0.02 -6.92
C HIS A 202 15.70 -1.41 -6.57
N SER A 203 14.77 -2.18 -6.01
CA SER A 203 14.96 -3.61 -5.73
C SER A 203 14.39 -4.51 -6.83
N LEU A 204 13.86 -3.92 -7.90
CA LEU A 204 13.25 -4.65 -9.01
C LEU A 204 14.34 -5.15 -9.97
N PRO A 205 14.43 -6.47 -10.23
CA PRO A 205 15.30 -6.99 -11.27
C PRO A 205 14.93 -6.47 -12.66
N GLN A 206 15.91 -6.34 -13.55
CA GLN A 206 15.72 -5.80 -14.91
C GLN A 206 14.62 -6.53 -15.67
N TYR A 207 14.59 -7.87 -15.66
CA TYR A 207 13.56 -8.63 -16.38
C TYR A 207 12.13 -8.27 -15.93
N LEU A 208 11.90 -8.03 -14.63
CA LEU A 208 10.59 -7.58 -14.14
C LEU A 208 10.29 -6.12 -14.52
N ALA A 209 11.31 -5.27 -14.58
CA ALA A 209 11.15 -3.91 -15.10
C ALA A 209 10.74 -3.93 -16.57
N ASP A 210 11.33 -4.82 -17.36
CA ASP A 210 11.00 -5.04 -18.77
C ASP A 210 9.60 -5.62 -18.93
N ASP A 211 9.17 -6.53 -18.03
CA ASP A 211 7.80 -7.07 -18.04
C ASP A 211 6.74 -5.97 -17.90
N LEU A 212 6.97 -4.98 -17.02
CA LEU A 212 6.12 -3.80 -16.91
C LEU A 212 6.18 -2.94 -18.17
N GLU A 213 7.38 -2.70 -18.70
CA GLU A 213 7.60 -1.89 -19.91
C GLU A 213 6.86 -2.48 -21.12
N ARG A 214 6.83 -3.81 -21.26
CA ARG A 214 6.09 -4.51 -22.32
C ARG A 214 4.59 -4.24 -22.28
N VAL A 215 4.00 -3.93 -21.12
CA VAL A 215 2.58 -3.53 -21.03
C VAL A 215 2.39 -2.14 -21.64
N GLN A 216 3.28 -1.18 -21.39
CA GLN A 216 3.23 0.14 -22.04
C GLN A 216 3.44 0.00 -23.54
N GLN A 217 4.45 -0.78 -23.97
CA GLN A 217 4.71 -1.05 -25.38
C GLN A 217 3.49 -1.64 -26.08
N ARG A 218 2.84 -2.64 -25.49
CA ARG A 218 1.62 -3.23 -26.04
C ARG A 218 0.46 -2.22 -26.09
N SER A 219 0.32 -1.41 -25.05
CA SER A 219 -0.72 -0.36 -25.00
C SER A 219 -0.56 0.63 -26.15
N LEU A 220 0.66 1.15 -26.35
CA LEU A 220 0.93 2.09 -27.44
C LEU A 220 0.87 1.42 -28.82
N GLY A 221 1.26 0.15 -28.93
CA GLY A 221 1.09 -0.63 -30.15
C GLY A 221 -0.37 -0.78 -30.58
N ILE A 222 -1.31 -0.88 -29.63
CA ILE A 222 -2.76 -0.85 -29.91
C ILE A 222 -3.19 0.54 -30.41
N ILE A 223 -2.64 1.61 -29.83
CA ILE A 223 -3.02 2.99 -30.14
C ILE A 223 -2.54 3.41 -31.53
N PHE A 224 -1.26 3.19 -31.84
CA PHE A 224 -0.59 3.71 -33.05
C PHE A 224 -0.39 2.67 -34.16
N LYS A 225 -0.80 1.40 -33.96
CA LYS A 225 -0.68 0.28 -34.91
C LYS A 225 0.76 -0.10 -35.29
N CYS A 226 1.39 -0.94 -34.45
CA CYS A 226 2.64 -1.68 -34.75
C CYS A 226 3.87 -0.85 -35.15
N GLU A 227 3.95 0.39 -34.67
CA GLU A 227 5.19 1.17 -34.80
C GLU A 227 6.26 0.73 -33.79
N LYS A 228 7.53 1.07 -34.07
CA LYS A 228 8.64 0.87 -33.13
C LYS A 228 8.36 1.65 -31.84
N TYR A 229 8.60 1.02 -30.68
CA TYR A 229 8.25 1.57 -29.38
C TYR A 229 8.73 3.01 -29.14
N ASN A 230 9.96 3.33 -29.55
CA ASN A 230 10.52 4.68 -29.39
C ASN A 230 9.72 5.75 -30.15
N LYS A 231 9.22 5.45 -31.35
CA LYS A 231 8.36 6.38 -32.11
C LYS A 231 7.02 6.58 -31.43
N CYS A 232 6.43 5.50 -30.89
CA CYS A 232 5.20 5.61 -30.11
C CYS A 232 5.37 6.51 -28.88
N LEU A 233 6.54 6.48 -28.22
CA LEU A 233 6.84 7.37 -27.09
C LEU A 233 6.91 8.84 -27.55
N GLU A 234 7.57 9.11 -28.68
CA GLU A 234 7.63 10.45 -29.28
C GLU A 234 6.23 10.99 -29.62
N TYR A 235 5.41 10.22 -30.31
CA TYR A 235 4.05 10.64 -30.71
C TYR A 235 3.10 10.82 -29.53
N SER A 236 3.22 9.98 -28.51
CA SER A 236 2.40 10.10 -27.31
C SER A 236 2.91 11.12 -26.30
N GLY A 237 4.15 11.59 -26.44
CA GLY A 237 4.83 12.43 -25.45
C GLY A 237 5.04 11.71 -24.11
N LEU A 238 5.14 10.37 -24.12
CA LEU A 238 5.30 9.57 -22.92
C LEU A 238 6.77 9.21 -22.67
N GLU A 239 7.13 9.12 -21.40
CA GLU A 239 8.38 8.53 -20.94
C GLU A 239 8.25 7.01 -20.74
N THR A 240 9.38 6.31 -20.69
CA THR A 240 9.43 4.90 -20.27
C THR A 240 8.90 4.73 -18.85
N LEU A 241 8.35 3.56 -18.52
CA LEU A 241 7.85 3.32 -17.16
C LEU A 241 8.99 3.27 -16.14
N VAL A 242 10.19 2.86 -16.56
CA VAL A 242 11.40 2.93 -15.71
C VAL A 242 11.66 4.37 -15.26
N ASN A 243 11.71 5.32 -16.20
CA ASN A 243 11.97 6.73 -15.89
C ASN A 243 10.85 7.32 -15.03
N ARG A 244 9.59 6.98 -15.34
CA ARG A 244 8.46 7.44 -14.54
C ARG A 244 8.50 6.94 -13.11
N ARG A 245 8.80 5.66 -12.88
CA ARG A 245 8.96 5.11 -11.52
C ARG A 245 10.12 5.79 -10.78
N GLN A 246 11.24 6.04 -11.46
CA GLN A 246 12.37 6.78 -10.88
C GLN A 246 11.96 8.20 -10.47
N MET A 247 11.20 8.90 -11.32
CA MET A 247 10.69 10.23 -11.00
C MET A 247 9.70 10.21 -9.82
N LEU A 248 8.87 9.18 -9.67
CA LEU A 248 8.02 9.00 -8.47
C LEU A 248 8.86 8.81 -7.20
N CYS A 249 9.96 8.06 -7.28
CA CYS A 249 10.89 7.89 -6.18
C CYS A 249 11.55 9.22 -5.78
N LEU A 250 12.05 9.99 -6.74
CA LEU A 250 12.65 11.30 -6.52
C LEU A 250 11.67 12.26 -5.87
N LYS A 251 10.47 12.41 -6.43
CA LYS A 251 9.41 13.28 -5.88
C LYS A 251 9.05 12.92 -4.44
N LEU A 252 8.92 11.63 -4.13
CA LEU A 252 8.66 11.19 -2.77
C LEU A 252 9.84 11.54 -1.86
N PHE A 253 11.07 11.27 -2.28
CA PHE A 253 12.26 11.54 -1.48
C PHE A 253 12.45 13.03 -1.20
N ASP A 254 12.25 13.89 -2.20
CA ASP A 254 12.26 15.34 -2.04
C ASP A 254 11.20 15.78 -1.02
N SER A 255 9.97 15.27 -1.14
CA SER A 255 8.90 15.58 -0.18
C SER A 255 9.22 15.15 1.26
N ILE A 256 9.99 14.06 1.45
CA ILE A 256 10.48 13.64 2.76
C ILE A 256 11.55 14.63 3.25
N THR A 257 12.57 14.90 2.44
CA THR A 257 13.73 15.68 2.88
C THR A 257 13.44 17.17 3.09
N SER A 258 12.48 17.72 2.34
CA SER A 258 12.04 19.11 2.45
C SER A 258 11.06 19.37 3.61
N ASN A 259 10.52 18.32 4.25
CA ASN A 259 9.54 18.46 5.33
C ASN A 259 9.93 17.60 6.55
N SER A 260 10.38 18.26 7.62
CA SER A 260 10.74 17.60 8.88
C SER A 260 9.59 16.88 9.56
N ASP A 261 8.34 17.30 9.30
CA ASP A 261 7.12 16.68 9.84
C ASP A 261 6.62 15.51 8.98
N HIS A 262 7.31 15.20 7.87
CA HIS A 262 6.94 14.06 7.05
C HIS A 262 7.07 12.75 7.86
N LYS A 263 6.07 11.87 7.77
CA LYS A 263 6.00 10.61 8.56
C LYS A 263 7.23 9.70 8.41
N LEU A 264 7.90 9.78 7.26
CA LEU A 264 9.10 9.02 6.93
C LEU A 264 10.41 9.77 7.22
N TYR A 265 10.37 11.04 7.62
CA TYR A 265 11.58 11.84 7.89
C TYR A 265 12.45 11.19 8.98
N LYS A 266 11.81 10.60 10.00
CA LYS A 266 12.48 9.87 11.09
C LYS A 266 13.30 8.65 10.65
N LEU A 267 13.08 8.16 9.42
CA LEU A 267 13.85 7.05 8.84
C LEU A 267 15.14 7.54 8.17
N LEU A 268 15.29 8.85 7.96
CA LEU A 268 16.49 9.41 7.39
C LEU A 268 17.63 9.44 8.43
N PRO A 269 18.87 9.18 8.02
CA PRO A 269 20.03 9.37 8.89
C PRO A 269 20.18 10.85 9.29
N PRO A 270 20.93 11.15 10.36
CA PRO A 270 21.21 12.53 10.73
C PRO A 270 21.92 13.28 9.60
N LYS A 271 21.59 14.58 9.46
CA LYS A 271 22.28 15.46 8.52
C LYS A 271 23.75 15.58 8.91
N LYS A 272 24.65 15.52 7.92
CA LYS A 272 26.07 15.75 8.18
C LYS A 272 26.29 17.24 8.43
N LYS A 273 26.79 17.61 9.61
CA LYS A 273 27.40 18.93 9.81
C LYS A 273 28.74 18.94 9.08
N GLN A 274 28.83 19.61 7.94
CA GLN A 274 30.09 19.78 7.20
C GLN A 274 30.60 21.21 7.39
N THR A 275 31.85 21.32 7.86
CA THR A 275 32.58 22.57 8.04
C THR A 275 33.35 23.01 6.78
N TYR A 276 33.45 22.13 5.76
CA TYR A 276 34.21 22.37 4.53
C TYR A 276 33.34 22.27 3.28
N ASN A 277 33.57 23.16 2.31
CA ASN A 277 32.86 23.17 1.03
C ASN A 277 33.42 22.10 0.07
N LEU A 278 32.77 20.92 0.01
CA LEU A 278 33.08 19.88 -0.96
C LEU A 278 32.23 20.03 -2.25
N ARG A 279 32.80 19.62 -3.40
CA ARG A 279 32.17 19.68 -4.73
C ARG A 279 30.90 18.82 -4.85
N HIS A 280 30.79 17.77 -4.03
CA HIS A 280 29.56 16.97 -3.85
C HIS A 280 29.14 16.98 -2.37
N LYS A 281 28.19 17.86 -2.04
CA LYS A 281 27.63 17.97 -0.69
C LYS A 281 26.66 16.81 -0.45
N ARG A 282 27.03 15.85 0.40
CA ARG A 282 26.08 14.85 0.91
C ARG A 282 25.33 15.44 2.10
N SER A 283 24.01 15.61 1.95
CA SER A 283 23.15 16.18 2.98
C SER A 283 23.02 15.30 4.23
N PHE A 284 23.18 13.98 4.09
CA PHE A 284 22.96 13.01 5.16
C PHE A 284 24.17 12.10 5.40
N SER A 285 24.25 11.51 6.60
CA SER A 285 25.25 10.49 6.88
C SER A 285 24.99 9.21 6.08
N SER A 286 26.05 8.48 5.76
CA SER A 286 25.94 7.24 4.97
C SER A 286 25.31 6.14 5.81
N LEU A 287 24.26 5.53 5.28
CA LEU A 287 23.62 4.39 5.92
C LEU A 287 24.40 3.10 5.58
N LEU A 288 24.91 2.41 6.60
CA LEU A 288 25.66 1.17 6.42
C LEU A 288 24.73 0.04 5.98
N ALA A 289 24.84 -0.38 4.72
CA ALA A 289 24.05 -1.48 4.18
C ALA A 289 24.90 -2.77 4.06
N ARG A 290 24.65 -3.75 4.93
CA ARG A 290 25.38 -5.04 4.94
C ARG A 290 24.94 -6.01 3.84
N THR A 291 23.79 -5.77 3.19
CA THR A 291 23.26 -6.63 2.13
C THR A 291 22.82 -5.81 0.92
N LYS A 292 22.95 -6.40 -0.28
CA LYS A 292 22.42 -5.80 -1.52
C LYS A 292 20.91 -5.56 -1.43
N ARG A 293 20.18 -6.48 -0.77
CA ARG A 293 18.73 -6.34 -0.56
C ARG A 293 18.39 -5.05 0.16
N PHE A 294 19.04 -4.78 1.30
CA PHE A 294 18.78 -3.57 2.06
C PHE A 294 19.29 -2.32 1.34
N LYS A 295 20.47 -2.38 0.71
CA LYS A 295 21.02 -1.27 -0.10
C LYS A 295 20.06 -0.83 -1.22
N ASN A 296 19.31 -1.76 -1.78
CA ASN A 296 18.37 -1.51 -2.88
C ASN A 296 16.95 -1.17 -2.40
N THR A 297 16.71 -1.04 -1.09
CA THR A 297 15.44 -0.48 -0.60
C THR A 297 15.42 1.04 -0.80
N PHE A 298 14.23 1.62 -0.79
CA PHE A 298 13.98 3.02 -1.11
C PHE A 298 14.95 4.00 -0.43
N ILE A 299 14.95 4.08 0.91
CA ILE A 299 15.72 5.08 1.65
C ILE A 299 17.24 4.93 1.43
N PRO A 300 17.86 3.75 1.63
CA PRO A 300 19.29 3.57 1.37
C PRO A 300 19.69 3.83 -0.08
N HIS A 301 18.84 3.50 -1.05
CA HIS A 301 19.14 3.77 -2.45
C HIS A 301 19.14 5.28 -2.71
N MET A 302 18.06 5.98 -2.35
CA MET A 302 17.90 7.42 -2.60
C MET A 302 18.95 8.29 -1.89
N LEU A 303 19.45 7.87 -0.74
CA LEU A 303 20.54 8.56 -0.03
C LEU A 303 21.90 8.49 -0.74
N ASN A 304 22.07 7.51 -1.63
CA ASN A 304 23.31 7.25 -2.36
C ASN A 304 23.21 7.57 -3.86
N SER A 305 22.02 7.89 -4.36
CA SER A 305 21.75 8.32 -5.74
C SER A 305 22.23 9.74 -6.02
#